data_AF-A0A0H3AK30-F1
#
_entry.id   AF-A0A0H3AK30-F1
#
_cell.length_a   1.000
_cell.length_b   1.000
_cell.length_c   1.000
_cell.angle_alpha   90.00
_cell.angle_beta   90.00
_cell.angle_gamma   90.00
#
_symmetry.space_group_name_H-M   'P 1'
#
loop_
_entity.id
_entity.type
_entity.pdbx_description
1 polymer ?
#
loop_
_entity_poly.entity_id
_entity_poly.type
_entity_poly.pdbx_seq_one_letter_code
_entity_poly.pdbx_strand_id
1 'polypeptide(L)'
;MPIAIPALAALALEVGPSVIRGISSLFGGNDTASKVADAVEAVDGALGMNKGQKQIALTRELQSFPPEALVDLERIKVEMEREITRRQELALQDKQAEHHETQETIRAGDKAEDPYIRKTRPLMARQSLWATVLYCFVFEFLKAKGMGTGADPYIAGLLSAPAWTYLGLRTLDGFAPYPKGSGHKATSAVVDAIKGRQ
;
A
#
# COMPACT_ATOMS: atom_id res chain seq x y z
N MET A 1 5.46 -3.01 -28.47
CA MET A 1 5.24 -4.44 -28.10
C MET A 1 3.82 -4.79 -28.48
N PRO A 2 3.48 -6.01 -28.91
CA PRO A 2 2.08 -6.33 -29.22
C PRO A 2 1.21 -6.06 -27.99
N ILE A 3 0.06 -5.41 -28.21
CA ILE A 3 -0.88 -5.05 -27.14
C ILE A 3 -1.39 -6.34 -26.50
N ALA A 4 -1.06 -6.55 -25.23
CA ALA A 4 -1.72 -7.56 -24.43
C ALA A 4 -3.10 -7.03 -24.02
N ILE A 5 -4.12 -7.24 -24.87
CA ILE A 5 -5.51 -6.82 -24.64
C ILE A 5 -6.03 -7.24 -23.24
N PRO A 6 -5.71 -8.44 -22.71
CA PRO A 6 -6.12 -8.82 -21.35
C PRO A 6 -5.50 -7.94 -20.25
N ALA A 7 -4.28 -7.43 -20.46
CA ALA A 7 -3.61 -6.53 -19.53
C ALA A 7 -4.22 -5.12 -19.60
N LEU A 8 -4.59 -4.66 -20.80
CA LEU A 8 -5.34 -3.41 -20.98
C LEU A 8 -6.70 -3.46 -20.27
N ALA A 9 -7.43 -4.58 -20.39
CA ALA A 9 -8.71 -4.78 -19.71
C ALA A 9 -8.57 -4.74 -18.17
N ALA A 10 -7.56 -5.41 -17.62
CA ALA A 10 -7.29 -5.35 -16.17
C ALA A 10 -7.03 -3.91 -15.71
N LEU A 11 -6.21 -3.20 -16.48
CA LEU A 11 -5.77 -1.86 -16.14
C LEU A 11 -6.90 -0.82 -16.27
N ALA A 12 -7.75 -0.96 -17.28
CA ALA A 12 -8.95 -0.15 -17.46
C ALA A 12 -9.98 -0.38 -16.33
N LEU A 13 -10.13 -1.61 -15.83
CA LEU A 13 -10.97 -1.90 -14.66
C LEU A 13 -10.40 -1.34 -13.36
N GLU A 14 -9.08 -1.35 -13.18
CA GLU A 14 -8.42 -0.78 -11.99
C GLU A 14 -8.54 0.74 -11.94
N VAL A 15 -8.42 1.39 -13.09
CA VAL A 15 -8.44 2.85 -13.23
C VAL A 15 -9.86 3.41 -13.22
N GLY A 16 -10.81 2.71 -13.85
CA GLY A 16 -12.22 3.06 -13.90
C GLY A 16 -12.60 4.04 -15.03
N PRO A 17 -13.90 4.14 -15.35
CA PRO A 17 -14.39 4.81 -16.57
C PRO A 17 -14.22 6.34 -16.53
N SER A 18 -14.31 6.97 -15.36
CA SER A 18 -14.16 8.43 -15.19
C SER A 18 -12.77 8.93 -15.56
N VAL A 19 -11.74 8.15 -15.22
CA VAL A 19 -10.34 8.48 -15.52
C VAL A 19 -10.05 8.27 -16.99
N ILE A 20 -10.60 7.21 -17.60
CA ILE A 20 -10.47 6.96 -19.04
C ILE A 20 -11.11 8.11 -19.84
N ARG A 21 -12.26 8.64 -19.39
CA ARG A 21 -12.87 9.85 -19.97
C ARG A 21 -12.00 11.10 -19.75
N GLY A 22 -11.39 11.24 -18.58
CA GLY A 22 -10.41 12.30 -18.32
C GLY A 22 -9.22 12.23 -19.29
N ILE A 23 -8.64 11.06 -19.46
CA ILE A 23 -7.56 10.80 -20.43
C ILE A 23 -8.05 11.08 -21.87
N SER A 24 -9.27 10.68 -22.23
CA SER A 24 -9.88 10.99 -23.53
C SER A 24 -9.94 12.50 -23.79
N SER A 25 -10.33 13.28 -22.78
CA SER A 25 -10.42 14.75 -22.90
C SER A 25 -9.05 15.41 -23.10
N LEU A 26 -7.98 14.84 -22.53
CA LEU A 26 -6.60 15.30 -22.74
C LEU A 26 -6.11 15.07 -24.17
N PHE A 27 -6.68 14.09 -24.87
CA PHE A 27 -6.37 13.78 -26.26
C PHE A 27 -7.31 14.44 -27.27
N GLY A 28 -8.11 15.41 -26.85
CA GLY A 28 -9.01 16.15 -27.75
C GLY A 28 -10.34 15.46 -28.03
N GLY A 29 -10.72 14.45 -27.23
CA GLY A 29 -11.97 13.70 -27.38
C GLY A 29 -11.87 12.60 -28.42
N ASN A 30 -11.28 11.47 -28.04
CA ASN A 30 -11.16 10.30 -28.91
C ASN A 30 -12.37 9.37 -28.72
N ASP A 31 -13.09 9.07 -29.81
CA ASP A 31 -14.21 8.11 -29.83
C ASP A 31 -13.83 6.74 -29.28
N THR A 32 -12.58 6.30 -29.50
CA THR A 32 -12.06 5.03 -29.01
C THR A 32 -11.98 5.01 -27.48
N ALA A 33 -11.50 6.09 -26.86
CA ALA A 33 -11.38 6.19 -25.42
C ALA A 33 -12.75 6.26 -24.73
N SER A 34 -13.71 6.97 -25.33
CA SER A 34 -15.09 7.00 -24.86
C SER A 34 -15.73 5.61 -24.92
N LYS A 35 -15.55 4.88 -26.01
CA LYS A 35 -16.03 3.49 -26.14
C LYS A 35 -15.39 2.54 -25.12
N VAL A 36 -14.11 2.70 -24.82
CA VAL A 36 -13.45 1.92 -23.74
C VAL A 36 -14.04 2.27 -22.38
N ALA A 37 -14.29 3.55 -22.09
CA ALA A 37 -14.91 3.96 -20.84
C ALA A 37 -16.33 3.41 -20.69
N ASP A 38 -17.13 3.43 -21.76
CA ASP A 38 -18.49 2.90 -21.77
C ASP A 38 -18.49 1.37 -21.60
N ALA A 39 -17.54 0.67 -22.23
CA ALA A 39 -17.33 -0.76 -22.03
C ALA A 39 -16.95 -1.10 -20.58
N VAL A 40 -16.08 -0.30 -19.95
CA VAL A 40 -15.71 -0.47 -18.53
C VAL A 40 -16.91 -0.20 -17.64
N GLU A 41 -17.71 0.83 -17.90
CA GLU A 41 -18.90 1.15 -17.12
C GLU A 41 -19.98 0.06 -17.21
N ALA A 42 -20.22 -0.49 -18.40
CA ALA A 42 -21.15 -1.59 -18.61
C ALA A 42 -20.72 -2.87 -17.87
N VAL A 43 -19.42 -3.19 -17.89
CA VAL A 43 -18.86 -4.36 -17.21
C VAL A 43 -18.78 -4.16 -15.69
N ASP A 44 -18.49 -2.95 -15.23
CA ASP A 44 -18.39 -2.68 -13.79
C ASP A 44 -19.77 -2.59 -13.12
N GLY A 45 -20.76 -2.05 -13.82
CA GLY A 45 -22.16 -1.99 -13.40
C GLY A 45 -22.91 -3.34 -13.46
N ALA A 46 -22.35 -4.35 -14.11
CA ALA A 46 -22.93 -5.69 -14.17
C ALA A 46 -22.87 -6.39 -12.79
N LEU A 47 -24.00 -6.36 -12.08
CA LEU A 47 -24.16 -7.00 -10.78
C LEU A 47 -23.98 -8.52 -10.88
N GLY A 48 -23.20 -9.10 -9.96
CA GLY A 48 -22.98 -10.55 -9.86
C GLY A 48 -21.75 -11.10 -10.59
N MET A 49 -20.98 -10.26 -11.29
CA MET A 49 -19.71 -10.68 -11.91
C MET A 49 -18.53 -10.52 -10.96
N ASN A 50 -17.69 -11.55 -10.84
CA ASN A 50 -16.42 -11.45 -10.12
C ASN A 50 -15.34 -10.70 -10.95
N LYS A 51 -14.24 -10.27 -10.32
CA LYS A 51 -13.18 -9.48 -10.99
C LYS A 51 -12.61 -10.17 -12.25
N GLY A 52 -12.42 -11.50 -12.22
CA GLY A 52 -11.93 -12.25 -13.38
C GLY A 52 -12.93 -12.33 -14.53
N GLN A 53 -14.23 -12.50 -14.21
CA GLN A 53 -15.32 -12.49 -15.19
C GLN A 53 -15.48 -11.12 -15.85
N LYS A 54 -15.36 -10.04 -15.06
CA LYS A 54 -15.33 -8.66 -15.57
C LYS A 54 -14.16 -8.45 -16.54
N GLN A 55 -12.96 -8.90 -16.18
CA GLN A 55 -11.79 -8.79 -17.04
C GLN A 55 -11.94 -9.56 -18.36
N ILE A 56 -12.50 -10.77 -18.32
CA ILE A 56 -12.73 -11.57 -19.53
C ILE A 56 -13.79 -10.92 -20.43
N ALA A 57 -14.87 -10.40 -19.85
CA ALA A 57 -15.91 -9.69 -20.61
C ALA A 57 -15.36 -8.45 -21.31
N LEU A 58 -14.59 -7.63 -20.59
CA LEU A 58 -13.96 -6.44 -21.15
C LEU A 58 -12.90 -6.80 -22.20
N THR A 59 -12.15 -7.88 -22.01
CA THR A 59 -11.16 -8.35 -23.00
C THR A 59 -11.82 -8.70 -24.33
N ARG A 60 -12.99 -9.37 -24.30
CA ARG A 60 -13.75 -9.71 -25.51
C ARG A 60 -14.26 -8.46 -26.21
N GLU A 61 -14.73 -7.48 -25.45
CA GLU A 61 -15.18 -6.21 -26.00
C GLU A 61 -14.02 -5.48 -26.70
N LEU A 62 -12.87 -5.38 -26.04
CA LEU A 62 -11.67 -4.74 -26.61
C LEU A 62 -11.08 -5.49 -27.81
N GLN A 63 -11.30 -6.80 -27.93
CA GLN A 63 -10.93 -7.59 -29.11
C GLN A 63 -11.79 -7.29 -30.33
N SER A 64 -13.00 -6.77 -30.13
CA SER A 64 -13.92 -6.43 -31.22
C SER A 64 -13.62 -5.08 -31.90
N PHE A 65 -12.66 -4.32 -31.36
CA PHE A 65 -12.32 -3.00 -31.85
C PHE A 65 -11.54 -3.06 -33.18
N PRO A 66 -11.71 -2.07 -34.07
CA PRO A 66 -11.03 -2.06 -35.36
C PRO A 66 -9.50 -1.99 -35.20
N PRO A 67 -8.71 -2.54 -36.15
CA PRO A 67 -7.25 -2.51 -36.08
C PRO A 67 -6.66 -1.09 -36.01
N GLU A 68 -7.38 -0.11 -36.56
CA GLU A 68 -7.01 1.31 -36.52
C GLU A 68 -7.04 1.88 -35.10
N ALA A 69 -7.90 1.35 -34.22
CA ALA A 69 -8.01 1.76 -32.82
C ALA A 69 -6.84 1.27 -31.95
N LEU A 70 -6.01 0.34 -32.43
CA LEU A 70 -4.92 -0.25 -31.63
C LEU A 70 -3.88 0.79 -31.20
N VAL A 71 -3.57 1.76 -32.05
CA VAL A 71 -2.62 2.85 -31.73
C VAL A 71 -3.15 3.71 -30.59
N ASP A 72 -4.45 4.01 -30.61
CA ASP A 72 -5.10 4.79 -29.58
C ASP A 72 -5.24 4.01 -28.27
N LEU A 73 -5.54 2.71 -28.35
CA LEU A 73 -5.54 1.83 -27.19
C LEU A 73 -4.16 1.74 -26.54
N GLU A 74 -3.07 1.69 -27.32
CA GLU A 74 -1.70 1.72 -26.79
C GLU A 74 -1.38 3.06 -26.11
N ARG A 75 -1.81 4.19 -26.68
CA ARG A 75 -1.66 5.51 -26.05
C ARG A 75 -2.44 5.62 -24.74
N ILE A 76 -3.70 5.19 -24.73
CA ILE A 76 -4.54 5.18 -23.52
C ILE A 76 -3.92 4.27 -22.45
N LYS A 77 -3.38 3.10 -22.85
CA LYS A 77 -2.66 2.19 -21.93
C LYS A 77 -1.53 2.89 -21.19
N VAL A 78 -0.67 3.59 -21.93
CA VAL A 78 0.51 4.27 -21.35
C VAL A 78 0.09 5.36 -20.37
N GLU A 79 -0.95 6.13 -20.69
CA GLU A 79 -1.44 7.16 -19.76
C GLU A 79 -2.11 6.56 -18.52
N MET A 80 -2.86 5.48 -18.66
CA MET A 80 -3.43 4.81 -17.50
C MET A 80 -2.33 4.21 -16.59
N GLU A 81 -1.25 3.65 -17.14
CA GLU A 81 -0.08 3.19 -16.38
C GLU A 81 0.61 4.35 -15.62
N ARG A 82 0.75 5.51 -16.28
CA ARG A 82 1.28 6.73 -15.65
C ARG A 82 0.40 7.20 -14.51
N GLU A 83 -0.92 7.18 -14.69
CA GLU A 83 -1.86 7.60 -13.67
C GLU A 83 -1.87 6.67 -12.45
N ILE A 84 -1.78 5.34 -12.64
CA ILE A 84 -1.60 4.39 -11.53
C ILE A 84 -0.30 4.70 -10.77
N THR A 85 0.80 4.88 -11.51
CA THR A 85 2.11 5.17 -10.91
C THR A 85 2.05 6.47 -10.11
N ARG A 86 1.42 7.51 -10.65
CA ARG A 86 1.23 8.80 -9.98
C ARG A 86 0.39 8.68 -8.71
N ARG A 87 -0.70 7.90 -8.73
CA ARG A 87 -1.52 7.64 -7.52
C ARG A 87 -0.72 6.93 -6.44
N GLN A 88 0.09 5.94 -6.83
CA GLN A 88 0.98 5.25 -5.90
C GLN A 88 2.02 6.20 -5.31
N GLU A 89 2.63 7.05 -6.15
CA GLU A 89 3.58 8.07 -5.70
C GLU A 89 2.95 9.05 -4.71
N LEU A 90 1.78 9.62 -5.03
CA LEU A 90 1.06 10.53 -4.14
C LEU A 90 0.70 9.87 -2.81
N ALA A 91 0.21 8.62 -2.83
CA ALA A 91 -0.12 7.89 -1.62
C ALA A 91 1.12 7.56 -0.77
N LEU A 92 2.27 7.30 -1.41
CA LEU A 92 3.53 7.10 -0.70
C LEU A 92 4.09 8.40 -0.14
N GLN A 93 3.96 9.50 -0.88
CA GLN A 93 4.38 10.83 -0.46
C GLN A 93 3.58 11.31 0.75
N ASP A 94 2.26 11.11 0.73
CA ASP A 94 1.37 11.44 1.84
C ASP A 94 1.77 10.68 3.12
N LYS A 95 1.95 9.36 3.02
CA LYS A 95 2.47 8.55 4.13
C LYS A 95 3.84 9.01 4.63
N GLN A 96 4.73 9.39 3.74
CA GLN A 96 6.05 9.92 4.12
C GLN A 96 5.93 11.27 4.84
N ALA A 97 5.03 12.15 4.39
CA ALA A 97 4.74 13.43 5.02
C ALA A 97 4.15 13.25 6.42
N GLU A 98 3.17 12.35 6.60
CA GLU A 98 2.61 12.00 7.91
C GLU A 98 3.71 11.53 8.89
N HIS A 99 4.60 10.65 8.44
CA HIS A 99 5.72 10.17 9.24
C HIS A 99 6.77 11.25 9.54
N HIS A 100 6.93 12.22 8.64
CA HIS A 100 7.82 13.35 8.81
C HIS A 100 7.29 14.28 9.90
N GLU A 101 6.05 14.75 9.77
CA GLU A 101 5.35 15.62 10.75
C GLU A 101 5.31 15.00 12.16
N THR A 102 5.04 13.70 12.25
CA THR A 102 5.06 12.98 13.53
C THR A 102 6.45 13.04 14.17
N GLN A 103 7.52 12.84 13.39
CA GLN A 103 8.90 12.92 13.90
C GLN A 103 9.31 14.36 14.22
N GLU A 104 8.86 15.35 13.45
CA GLU A 104 9.12 16.76 13.74
C GLU A 104 8.53 17.16 15.09
N THR A 105 7.29 16.73 15.37
CA THR A 105 6.61 16.97 16.66
C THR A 105 7.36 16.35 17.83
N ILE A 106 7.90 15.13 17.66
CA ILE A 106 8.73 14.47 18.68
C ILE A 106 10.03 15.25 18.88
N ARG A 107 10.76 15.55 17.80
CA ARG A 107 12.02 16.32 17.84
C ARG A 107 11.83 17.71 18.44
N ALA A 108 10.72 18.39 18.14
CA ALA A 108 10.38 19.68 18.71
C ALA A 108 10.14 19.56 20.22
N GLY A 109 9.48 18.49 20.67
CA GLY A 109 9.33 18.19 22.09
C GLY A 109 10.65 17.88 22.80
N ASP A 110 11.58 17.21 22.13
CA ASP A 110 12.91 16.89 22.69
C ASP A 110 13.81 18.14 22.77
N LYS A 111 13.62 19.09 21.85
CA LYS A 111 14.27 20.40 21.83
C LYS A 111 13.61 21.44 22.74
N ALA A 112 12.53 21.09 23.44
CA ALA A 112 11.84 22.02 24.33
C ALA A 112 12.80 22.57 25.39
N GLU A 113 12.80 23.89 25.56
CA GLU A 113 13.64 24.57 26.56
C GLU A 113 13.25 24.13 27.98
N ASP A 114 11.95 23.92 28.20
CA ASP A 114 11.39 23.43 29.46
C ASP A 114 11.97 22.05 29.83
N PRO A 115 12.77 21.95 30.91
CA PRO A 115 13.33 20.70 31.38
C PRO A 115 12.28 19.65 31.77
N TYR A 116 11.06 20.06 32.16
CA TYR A 116 9.98 19.15 32.53
C TYR A 116 9.50 18.35 31.32
N ILE A 117 9.23 19.01 30.19
CA ILE A 117 8.75 18.37 28.95
C ILE A 117 9.82 17.42 28.39
N ARG A 118 11.07 17.89 28.35
CA ARG A 118 12.23 17.16 27.83
C ARG A 118 12.57 15.90 28.63
N LYS A 119 12.27 15.87 29.94
CA LYS A 119 12.50 14.67 30.78
C LYS A 119 11.29 13.74 30.81
N THR A 120 10.08 14.29 30.87
CA THR A 120 8.86 13.50 31.11
C THR A 120 8.54 12.55 29.96
N ARG A 121 8.73 12.97 28.71
CA ARG A 121 8.48 12.13 27.52
C ARG A 121 9.37 10.87 27.48
N PRO A 122 10.71 10.97 27.58
CA PRO A 122 11.57 9.79 27.67
C PRO A 122 11.31 8.94 28.94
N LEU A 123 10.96 9.58 30.06
CA LEU A 123 10.63 8.84 31.30
C LEU A 123 9.39 7.97 31.14
N MET A 124 8.33 8.49 30.52
CA MET A 124 7.10 7.74 30.23
C MET A 124 7.39 6.54 29.34
N ALA A 125 8.16 6.72 28.26
CA ALA A 125 8.59 5.64 27.38
C ALA A 125 9.39 4.55 28.12
N ARG A 126 10.31 4.96 28.98
CA ARG A 126 11.12 4.03 29.79
C ARG A 126 10.28 3.27 30.80
N GLN A 127 9.34 3.93 31.49
CA GLN A 127 8.43 3.29 32.45
C GLN A 127 7.51 2.29 31.76
N SER A 128 6.98 2.65 30.59
CA SER A 128 6.20 1.74 29.74
C SER A 128 6.99 0.48 29.39
N LEU A 129 8.25 0.62 28.96
CA LEU A 129 9.10 -0.52 28.63
C LEU A 129 9.39 -1.43 29.84
N TRP A 130 9.69 -0.85 31.00
CA TRP A 130 9.86 -1.62 32.24
C TRP A 130 8.58 -2.32 32.68
N ALA A 131 7.42 -1.68 32.53
CA ALA A 131 6.12 -2.29 32.84
C ALA A 131 5.83 -3.48 31.91
N THR A 132 6.12 -3.38 30.62
CA THR A 132 5.99 -4.52 29.68
C THR A 132 6.93 -5.66 30.05
N VAL A 133 8.21 -5.36 30.33
CA VAL A 133 9.20 -6.39 30.73
C VAL A 133 8.74 -7.10 32.00
N LEU A 134 8.34 -6.34 33.02
CA LEU A 134 7.86 -6.90 34.28
C LEU A 134 6.61 -7.77 34.07
N TYR A 135 5.65 -7.30 33.29
CA TYR A 135 4.44 -8.06 32.93
C TYR A 135 4.80 -9.41 32.29
N CYS A 136 5.63 -9.39 31.24
CA CYS A 136 6.02 -10.61 30.55
C CYS A 136 6.77 -11.57 31.47
N PHE A 137 7.74 -11.08 32.24
CA PHE A 137 8.51 -11.90 33.17
C PHE A 137 7.65 -12.54 34.26
N VAL A 138 6.75 -11.78 34.88
CA VAL A 138 5.90 -12.29 35.96
C VAL A 138 4.92 -13.34 35.43
N PHE A 139 4.23 -13.06 34.33
CA PHE A 139 3.22 -13.97 33.80
C PHE A 139 3.81 -15.24 33.18
N GLU A 140 4.98 -15.16 32.54
CA GLU A 140 5.70 -16.36 32.08
C GLU A 140 6.28 -17.16 33.26
N PHE A 141 6.76 -16.49 34.32
CA PHE A 141 7.21 -17.18 35.52
C PHE A 141 6.06 -17.92 36.23
N LEU A 142 4.89 -17.30 36.34
CA LEU A 142 3.71 -17.93 36.91
C LEU A 142 3.28 -19.15 36.09
N LYS A 143 3.28 -19.05 34.75
CA LYS A 143 3.04 -20.18 33.85
C LYS A 143 4.05 -21.30 34.05
N ALA A 144 5.34 -20.99 34.21
CA ALA A 144 6.37 -21.99 34.49
C ALA A 144 6.17 -22.72 35.82
N LYS A 145 5.47 -22.09 36.78
CA LYS A 145 5.04 -22.69 38.05
C LYS A 145 3.68 -23.40 37.97
N GLY A 146 3.07 -23.49 36.79
CA GLY A 146 1.76 -24.11 36.57
C GLY A 146 0.57 -23.23 36.99
N MET A 147 0.80 -21.94 37.23
CA MET A 147 -0.22 -20.98 37.65
C MET A 147 -0.49 -19.98 36.51
N GLY A 148 -1.66 -20.07 35.87
CA GLY A 148 -2.05 -19.15 34.78
C GLY A 148 -1.55 -19.58 33.39
N THR A 149 -1.84 -18.74 32.39
CA THR A 149 -1.70 -19.06 30.95
C THR A 149 -0.46 -18.46 30.27
N GLY A 150 0.27 -17.57 30.96
CA GLY A 150 1.40 -16.81 30.40
C GLY A 150 1.04 -15.36 30.11
N ALA A 151 1.99 -14.64 29.50
CA ALA A 151 1.79 -13.25 29.12
C ALA A 151 0.90 -13.16 27.86
N ASP A 152 -0.12 -12.30 27.89
CA ASP A 152 -0.95 -12.03 26.72
C ASP A 152 -0.22 -11.06 25.78
N PRO A 153 0.02 -11.44 24.51
CA PRO A 153 0.66 -10.57 23.52
C PRO A 153 -0.07 -9.24 23.31
N TYR A 154 -1.40 -9.19 23.42
CA TYR A 154 -2.18 -7.97 23.26
C TYR A 154 -1.95 -6.99 24.42
N ILE A 155 -1.87 -7.52 25.65
CA ILE A 155 -1.59 -6.71 26.84
C ILE A 155 -0.14 -6.20 26.80
N ALA A 156 0.81 -7.05 26.42
CA ALA A 156 2.21 -6.64 26.23
C ALA A 156 2.37 -5.57 25.14
N GLY A 157 1.62 -5.71 24.03
CA GLY A 157 1.57 -4.72 22.96
C GLY A 157 1.01 -3.37 23.43
N LEU A 158 -0.11 -3.38 24.16
CA LEU A 158 -0.71 -2.16 24.71
C LEU A 158 0.24 -1.46 25.70
N LEU A 159 0.85 -2.22 26.62
CA LEU A 159 1.78 -1.67 27.62
C LEU A 159 3.02 -1.06 26.99
N SER A 160 3.49 -1.62 25.86
CA SER A 160 4.70 -1.13 25.18
C SER A 160 4.44 -0.02 24.17
N ALA A 161 3.18 0.26 23.82
CA ALA A 161 2.83 1.26 22.79
C ALA A 161 3.45 2.66 23.03
N PRO A 162 3.49 3.21 24.27
CA PRO A 162 4.19 4.48 24.54
C PRO A 162 5.71 4.43 24.28
N ALA A 163 6.35 3.29 24.54
CA ALA A 163 7.77 3.10 24.26
C ALA A 163 8.05 3.04 22.75
N TRP A 164 7.23 2.28 22.00
CA TRP A 164 7.38 2.14 20.54
C TRP A 164 7.12 3.46 19.80
N THR A 165 6.11 4.22 20.23
CA THR A 165 5.79 5.53 19.64
C THR A 165 6.92 6.53 19.88
N TYR A 166 7.48 6.58 21.08
CA TYR A 166 8.62 7.45 21.39
C TYR A 166 9.89 7.06 20.62
N LEU A 167 10.19 5.77 20.49
CA LEU A 167 11.34 5.27 19.72
C LEU A 167 11.15 5.39 18.20
N GLY A 168 9.99 5.86 17.74
CA GLY A 168 9.72 6.09 16.32
C GLY A 168 9.47 4.82 15.53
N LEU A 169 8.73 3.86 16.09
CA LEU A 169 8.29 2.67 15.36
C LEU A 169 7.39 3.11 14.17
N ARG A 170 7.95 3.05 12.95
CA ARG A 170 7.26 3.52 11.73
C ARG A 170 6.24 2.52 11.19
N THR A 171 6.53 1.22 11.29
CA THR A 171 5.66 0.12 10.86
C THR A 171 6.07 -1.15 11.62
N LEU A 172 5.11 -1.98 12.08
CA LEU A 172 5.41 -3.34 12.58
C LEU A 172 6.01 -4.25 11.48
N ASP A 173 5.81 -3.88 10.22
CA ASP A 173 6.43 -4.45 9.01
C ASP A 173 7.97 -4.22 8.93
N GLY A 174 8.58 -3.58 9.93
CA GLY A 174 10.03 -3.54 10.10
C GLY A 174 10.66 -4.88 10.50
N PHE A 175 9.83 -5.84 10.94
CA PHE A 175 10.21 -7.24 11.21
C PHE A 175 9.97 -8.16 10.00
N ALA A 176 9.85 -7.62 8.79
CA ALA A 176 9.86 -8.42 7.58
C ALA A 176 11.24 -9.10 7.41
N PRO A 177 11.31 -10.37 6.97
CA PRO A 177 12.57 -11.12 6.82
C PRO A 177 13.55 -10.51 5.79
N TYR A 178 13.17 -9.44 5.10
CA TYR A 178 14.00 -8.79 4.09
C TYR A 178 14.32 -7.34 4.48
N PRO A 179 15.62 -6.97 4.56
CA PRO A 179 16.04 -5.60 4.82
C PRO A 179 15.45 -4.67 3.75
N LYS A 180 14.88 -3.53 4.17
CA LYS A 180 14.27 -2.52 3.29
C LYS A 180 15.31 -1.71 2.46
N GLY A 181 16.46 -2.32 2.12
CA GLY A 181 17.39 -1.79 1.13
C GLY A 181 16.82 -1.99 -0.27
N SER A 182 16.71 -0.91 -1.05
CA SER A 182 16.19 -0.88 -2.42
C SER A 182 16.80 -1.95 -3.35
N GLY A 183 18.04 -2.39 -3.08
CA GLY A 183 18.69 -3.47 -3.83
C GLY A 183 18.03 -4.84 -3.67
N HIS A 184 17.56 -5.21 -2.48
CA HIS A 184 16.98 -6.55 -2.26
C HIS A 184 15.60 -6.72 -2.90
N LYS A 185 14.80 -5.66 -2.97
CA LYS A 185 13.49 -5.67 -3.64
C LYS A 185 13.62 -5.82 -5.16
N ALA A 186 14.64 -5.21 -5.76
CA ALA A 186 14.93 -5.36 -7.18
C ALA A 186 15.41 -6.78 -7.49
N THR A 187 16.28 -7.35 -6.66
CA THR A 187 16.77 -8.71 -6.84
C THR A 187 15.67 -9.75 -6.63
N SER A 188 14.80 -9.59 -5.63
CA SER A 188 13.69 -10.53 -5.40
C SER A 188 12.65 -10.49 -6.52
N ALA A 189 12.29 -9.30 -7.02
CA ALA A 189 11.37 -9.17 -8.14
C ALA A 189 11.93 -9.82 -9.43
N VAL A 190 13.25 -9.71 -9.66
CA VAL A 190 13.92 -10.37 -10.79
C VAL A 190 13.99 -11.89 -10.61
N VAL A 191 14.31 -12.36 -9.40
CA VAL A 191 14.39 -13.81 -9.11
C VAL A 191 13.01 -14.48 -9.19
N ASP A 192 11.95 -13.81 -8.72
CA ASP A 192 10.58 -14.32 -8.80
C ASP A 192 10.07 -14.34 -10.26
N ALA A 193 10.46 -13.35 -11.07
CA ALA A 193 10.17 -13.34 -12.51
C ALA A 193 10.90 -14.45 -13.29
N ILE A 194 12.05 -14.91 -12.81
CA ILE A 194 12.82 -16.02 -13.40
C ILE A 194 12.23 -17.38 -12.96
N LYS A 195 11.82 -17.52 -11.69
CA LYS A 195 11.19 -18.75 -11.18
C LYS A 195 9.78 -18.99 -11.72
N GLY A 196 9.02 -17.94 -12.01
CA GLY A 196 7.71 -18.07 -12.65
C GLY A 196 7.74 -18.47 -14.14
N ARG A 197 8.94 -18.68 -14.71
CA ARG A 197 9.16 -19.07 -16.11
C ARG A 197 9.66 -20.52 -16.28
N GLN A 198 9.79 -21.29 -15.20
CA GLN A 198 10.07 -22.73 -15.25
C GLN A 198 8.80 -23.55 -15.13
#